data_AF-A0A072VK07-F1
#
_entry.id   AF-A0A072VK07-F1
#
_cell.length_a   1.000
_cell.length_b   1.000
_cell.length_c   1.000
_cell.angle_alpha   90.00
_cell.angle_beta   90.00
_cell.angle_gamma   90.00
#
_symmetry.space_group_name_H-M   'P 1'
#
loop_
_entity.id
_entity.type
_entity.pdbx_description
1 polymer ?
#
loop_
_entity_poly.entity_id
_entity_poly.type
_entity_poly.pdbx_seq_one_letter_code
_entity_poly.pdbx_strand_id
1 'polypeptide(L)' 'MAQIVKLVYVMIIFISLFFVAINVDAIPFRVCFHNRDCPRNMCLPSIPYCRFREKNVRFGSPLGLCSCD' A
#
# COMPACT_ATOMS: atom_id res chain seq x y z
N MET A 1 28.08 18.45 21.20
CA MET A 1 26.70 18.89 20.89
C MET A 1 26.42 18.99 19.39
N ALA A 2 27.22 19.73 18.60
CA ALA A 2 26.98 19.90 17.15
C ALA A 2 26.97 18.59 16.33
N GLN A 3 27.83 17.62 16.63
CA GLN A 3 27.87 16.34 15.90
C GLN A 3 26.62 15.49 16.10
N ILE A 4 26.09 15.43 17.33
CA ILE A 4 24.88 14.67 17.66
C ILE A 4 23.67 15.30 16.97
N VAL A 5 23.55 16.63 16.99
CA VAL A 5 22.48 17.35 16.30
C VAL A 5 22.52 17.10 14.80
N LYS A 6 23.72 17.05 14.20
CA LYS A 6 23.91 16.75 12.78
C LYS A 6 23.47 15.33 12.42
N LEU A 7 23.78 14.36 13.28
CA LEU A 7 23.37 12.96 13.13
C LEU A 7 21.85 12.81 13.18
N VAL A 8 21.21 13.45 14.17
CA VAL A 8 19.75 13.46 14.31
C VAL A 8 19.08 14.07 13.09
N TYR A 9 19.63 15.17 12.54
CA TYR A 9 19.07 15.82 11.36
C TYR A 9 19.13 14.93 10.11
N VAL A 10 20.24 14.22 9.91
CA VAL A 10 20.37 13.24 8.81
C VAL A 10 19.38 12.09 8.97
N MET A 11 19.18 11.58 10.19
CA MET A 11 18.19 10.53 10.45
C MET A 11 16.76 11.00 10.17
N ILE A 12 16.41 12.23 10.57
CA ILE A 12 15.09 12.80 10.29
C ILE A 12 14.85 12.89 8.78
N ILE A 13 15.82 13.43 8.02
CA ILE A 13 15.72 13.51 6.55
C ILE A 13 15.52 12.12 5.94
N PHE A 14 16.31 11.14 6.37
CA PHE A 14 16.24 9.78 5.83
C PHE A 14 14.88 9.13 6.10
N ILE A 15 14.35 9.29 7.32
CA ILE A 15 13.02 8.80 7.70
C ILE A 15 11.93 9.53 6.89
N SER A 16 12.01 10.85 6.75
CA SER A 16 11.04 11.63 5.97
C SER A 16 11.00 11.19 4.50
N LEU A 17 12.15 10.95 3.87
CA LEU A 17 12.23 10.45 2.50
C LEU A 17 11.61 9.05 2.38
N PHE A 18 11.83 8.18 3.37
CA PHE A 18 11.24 6.85 3.40
C PHE A 18 9.70 6.89 3.52
N PHE A 19 9.16 7.78 4.36
CA PHE A 19 7.70 7.98 4.45
C PHE A 19 7.10 8.52 3.15
N VAL A 20 7.78 9.42 2.45
CA VAL A 20 7.33 9.92 1.14
C VAL A 20 7.37 8.79 0.12
N ALA A 21 8.45 8.00 0.07
CA ALA A 21 8.57 6.87 -0.84
C ALA A 21 7.48 5.81 -0.59
N ILE A 22 7.22 5.44 0.68
CA ILE A 22 6.13 4.54 1.03
C ILE A 22 4.77 5.10 0.63
N ASN A 23 4.53 6.42 0.73
CA ASN A 23 3.27 7.00 0.25
C ASN A 23 3.12 6.96 -1.28
N VAL A 24 4.22 6.94 -2.02
CA VAL A 24 4.22 6.81 -3.50
C VAL A 24 4.07 5.35 -3.92
N ASP A 25 4.74 4.42 -3.23
CA ASP A 25 4.64 2.96 -3.44
C ASP A 25 3.45 2.32 -2.72
N ALA A 26 2.77 3.07 -1.84
CA ALA A 26 1.37 2.87 -1.52
C ALA A 26 0.53 3.30 -2.73
N ILE A 27 0.80 2.65 -3.87
CA ILE A 27 -0.29 2.12 -4.68
C ILE A 27 -1.22 1.55 -3.63
N PRO A 28 -2.39 2.16 -3.38
CA PRO A 28 -3.26 1.69 -2.33
C PRO A 28 -3.42 0.22 -2.65
N PHE A 29 -2.96 -0.65 -1.75
CA PHE A 29 -3.33 -2.06 -1.75
C PHE A 29 -4.79 -2.02 -2.15
N ARG A 30 -5.11 -2.44 -3.38
CA ARG A 30 -6.33 -1.97 -4.05
C ARG A 30 -7.45 -2.73 -3.40
N VAL A 31 -7.85 -2.20 -2.25
CA VAL A 31 -8.71 -2.87 -1.34
C VAL A 31 -10.05 -2.86 -2.03
N CYS A 32 -10.62 -4.04 -2.17
CA CYS A 32 -11.85 -4.23 -2.89
C CYS A 32 -12.82 -5.04 -2.03
N PHE A 33 -14.09 -4.67 -2.15
CA PHE A 33 -15.19 -5.49 -1.68
C PHE A 33 -15.85 -6.20 -2.86
N HIS A 34 -15.71 -5.65 -4.06
CA HIS A 34 -16.23 -6.19 -5.30
C HIS A 34 -15.21 -6.02 -6.44
N ASN A 35 -15.31 -6.85 -7.48
CA ASN A 35 -14.45 -6.74 -8.67
C ASN A 35 -14.53 -5.37 -9.35
N ARG A 36 -15.65 -4.65 -9.18
CA ARG A 36 -15.88 -3.32 -9.74
C ARG A 36 -15.04 -2.23 -9.06
N ASP A 37 -14.57 -2.48 -7.83
CA ASP A 37 -13.70 -1.57 -7.10
C ASP A 37 -12.28 -1.57 -7.69
N CYS A 38 -11.96 -2.59 -8.52
CA CYS A 38 -10.69 -2.70 -9.19
C CYS A 38 -10.66 -1.86 -10.48
N PRO A 39 -9.64 -0.99 -10.66
CA PRO A 39 -9.50 -0.19 -11.87
C PRO A 39 -9.34 -1.08 -13.09
N ARG A 40 -10.19 -0.92 -14.11
CA ARG A 40 -10.19 -1.78 -15.32
C ARG A 40 -8.86 -1.79 -16.07
N ASN A 41 -8.08 -0.72 -15.96
CA ASN A 41 -6.77 -0.57 -16.58
C ASN A 41 -5.62 -1.12 -15.72
N MET A 42 -5.91 -1.82 -14.60
CA MET A 42 -4.89 -2.45 -13.77
C MET A 42 -4.13 -3.55 -14.50
N CYS A 43 -4.89 -4.33 -15.28
CA CYS A 43 -4.43 -5.52 -15.95
C CYS A 43 -4.77 -5.30 -17.42
N LEU A 44 -3.77 -5.39 -18.29
CA LEU A 44 -3.96 -5.49 -19.73
C LEU A 44 -3.14 -6.70 -20.17
N PRO A 45 -3.71 -7.69 -20.88
CA PRO A 45 -5.09 -7.74 -21.40
C PRO A 45 -6.14 -8.31 -20.43
N SER A 46 -5.75 -8.83 -19.25
CA SER A 46 -6.65 -9.51 -18.32
C SER A 46 -7.63 -8.55 -17.63
N ILE A 47 -8.76 -9.07 -17.14
CA ILE A 47 -9.71 -8.31 -16.32
C ILE A 47 -9.29 -8.42 -14.84
N PRO A 48 -9.11 -7.30 -14.12
CA PRO A 48 -8.80 -7.36 -12.70
C PRO A 48 -9.99 -7.88 -11.89
N TYR A 49 -9.71 -8.67 -10.85
CA TYR A 49 -10.72 -9.19 -9.92
C TYR A 49 -10.31 -8.98 -8.47
N CYS A 50 -11.30 -9.02 -7.58
CA CYS A 50 -11.09 -8.90 -6.15
C CYS A 50 -10.76 -10.26 -5.54
N ARG A 51 -9.54 -10.42 -5.03
CA ARG A 51 -9.10 -11.63 -4.33
C ARG A 51 -9.28 -11.45 -2.83
N PHE A 52 -10.21 -12.19 -2.24
CA PHE A 52 -10.37 -12.23 -0.78
C PHE A 52 -9.29 -13.10 -0.15
N ARG A 53 -8.59 -12.57 0.86
CA ARG A 53 -7.64 -13.34 1.65
C ARG A 53 -8.35 -13.88 2.90
N GLU A 54 -8.95 -15.05 2.78
CA GLU A 54 -9.55 -15.71 3.93
C GLU A 54 -8.47 -16.32 4.82
N LYS A 55 -8.40 -15.85 6.09
CA LYS A 55 -8.33 -16.63 7.34
C LYS A 55 -7.78 -15.74 8.46
N ASN A 56 -8.68 -15.30 9.34
CA ASN A 56 -8.44 -14.54 10.59
C ASN A 56 -8.41 -13.02 10.50
N VAL A 57 -9.56 -12.39 10.22
CA VAL A 57 -9.81 -11.00 10.64
C VAL A 57 -10.90 -11.02 11.72
N ARG A 58 -10.48 -11.18 12.98
CA ARG A 58 -11.25 -10.60 14.09
C ARG A 58 -11.02 -9.09 13.96
N PHE A 59 -12.09 -8.31 14.01
CA PHE A 59 -12.17 -6.85 13.78
C PHE A 59 -12.38 -6.38 12.31
N GLY A 60 -13.66 -6.23 11.94
CA GLY A 60 -14.14 -5.18 11.03
C GLY A 60 -13.72 -5.25 9.56
N SER A 61 -14.57 -5.87 8.74
CA SER A 61 -14.67 -5.79 7.26
C SER A 61 -13.75 -6.71 6.43
N PRO A 62 -14.29 -7.54 5.51
CA PRO A 62 -13.47 -8.32 4.59
C PRO A 62 -12.85 -7.41 3.51
N LEU A 63 -11.57 -7.07 3.69
CA LEU A 63 -10.78 -6.29 2.74
C LEU A 63 -10.12 -7.27 1.75
N GLY A 64 -10.65 -7.40 0.54
CA GLY A 64 -9.99 -8.13 -0.56
C GLY A 64 -8.90 -7.28 -1.23
N LEU A 65 -8.06 -7.89 -2.06
CA LEU A 65 -7.03 -7.18 -2.84
C LEU A 65 -7.27 -7.39 -4.34
N CYS A 66 -7.24 -6.32 -5.13
CA CYS A 66 -7.28 -6.47 -6.58
C CYS A 66 -6.08 -7.25 -7.09
N SER A 67 -6.34 -8.27 -7.89
CA SER A 67 -5.35 -9.11 -8.56
C SER A 67 -5.67 -9.20 -10.05
N CYS A 68 -4.64 -9.51 -10.84
CA CYS A 68 -4.79 -9.94 -12.23
C CYS A 68 -4.84 -11.46 -12.27
N ASP A 69 -5.60 -12.01 -13.21
CA ASP A 69 -5.51 -13.44 -13.59
C ASP A 69 -4.43 -13.61 -14.67
#